data_AF-A0A536P4I2-F1
#
_entry.id   AF-A0A536P4I2-F1
#
_cell.length_a   1.000
_cell.length_b   1.000
_cell.length_c   1.000
_cell.angle_alpha   90.00
_cell.angle_beta   90.00
_cell.angle_gamma   90.00
#
_symmetry.space_group_name_H-M   'P 1'
#
loop_
_entity.id
_entity.type
_entity.pdbx_description
1 polymer ?
#
loop_
_entity_poly.entity_id
_entity_poly.type
_entity_poly.pdbx_seq_one_letter_code
_entity_poly.pdbx_strand_id
1 'polypeptide(L)'
;MVTLDAIAGAPPTGTQILETAAELGMHGELIKTFDEWRQWAASVLESHLAYPPLLFFRSSHDNEAWVNSFGAVMDAAVLVMSTVADDSEGPARLMYTVGNHLVEDLAWYFQYHRLDDPIVERSEFDQAKERLKIAGYRCRGTEEAWREFARLRSKYASPLNQLARQLAIIPAQWIGDRSYLPHRERELPLRKRRTARKER
;
A
#
# COMPACT_ATOMS: atom_id res chain seq x y z
N MET A 1 8.13 3.47 18.27
CA MET A 1 6.85 3.19 17.63
C MET A 1 6.56 1.71 17.87
N VAL A 2 6.19 1.33 19.10
CA VAL A 2 6.09 -0.09 19.56
C VAL A 2 4.65 -0.63 19.42
N THR A 3 3.68 0.25 19.18
CA THR A 3 2.25 -0.06 19.12
C THR A 3 1.80 -0.72 17.81
N LEU A 4 2.50 -0.48 16.70
CA LEU A 4 2.11 -1.05 15.40
C LEU A 4 2.38 -2.56 15.33
N ASP A 5 3.47 -3.04 15.92
CA ASP A 5 3.84 -4.47 15.93
C ASP A 5 2.76 -5.36 16.57
N ALA A 6 2.02 -4.81 17.54
CA ALA A 6 0.94 -5.54 18.23
C ALA A 6 -0.37 -5.61 17.40
N ILE A 7 -0.59 -4.67 16.46
CA ILE A 7 -1.87 -4.52 15.75
C ILE A 7 -1.78 -4.99 14.29
N ALA A 8 -0.62 -4.79 13.64
CA ALA A 8 -0.49 -4.96 12.19
C ALA A 8 -0.05 -6.35 11.73
N GLY A 9 0.47 -7.19 12.63
CA GLY A 9 1.12 -8.46 12.30
C GLY A 9 2.52 -8.27 11.67
N ALA A 10 3.23 -9.37 11.42
CA ALA A 10 4.57 -9.38 10.81
C ALA A 10 4.59 -10.26 9.55
N PRO A 11 4.69 -9.69 8.33
CA PRO A 11 4.79 -8.27 8.00
C PRO A 11 3.46 -7.51 8.16
N PRO A 12 3.50 -6.19 8.39
CA PRO A 12 2.30 -5.39 8.64
C PRO A 12 1.41 -5.32 7.40
N THR A 13 0.09 -5.47 7.58
CA THR A 13 -0.88 -5.30 6.48
C THR A 13 -2.05 -4.43 6.90
N GLY A 14 -2.57 -3.62 5.96
CA GLY A 14 -3.69 -2.72 6.26
C GLY A 14 -4.98 -3.46 6.60
N THR A 15 -5.19 -4.64 6.02
CA THR A 15 -6.33 -5.51 6.36
C THR A 15 -6.24 -6.05 7.79
N GLN A 16 -5.07 -6.55 8.19
CA GLN A 16 -4.85 -7.05 9.55
C GLN A 16 -4.99 -5.96 10.61
N ILE A 17 -4.52 -4.72 10.34
CA ILE A 17 -4.69 -3.60 11.27
C ILE A 17 -6.18 -3.40 11.62
N LEU A 18 -7.05 -3.45 10.61
CA LEU A 18 -8.48 -3.26 10.79
C LEU A 18 -9.13 -4.48 11.45
N GLU A 19 -8.78 -5.70 11.04
CA GLU A 19 -9.29 -6.92 11.69
C GLU A 19 -8.96 -6.96 13.17
N THR A 20 -7.68 -6.76 13.53
CA THR A 20 -7.24 -6.74 14.93
C THR A 20 -7.96 -5.65 15.73
N ALA A 21 -8.15 -4.46 15.14
CA ALA A 21 -8.87 -3.38 15.79
C ALA A 21 -10.35 -3.72 16.04
N ALA A 22 -11.01 -4.41 15.12
CA ALA A 22 -12.39 -4.83 15.27
C ALA A 22 -12.55 -6.00 16.25
N GLU A 23 -11.71 -7.04 16.15
CA GLU A 23 -11.72 -8.21 17.02
C GLU A 23 -11.51 -7.84 18.50
N LEU A 24 -10.63 -6.87 18.77
CA LEU A 24 -10.31 -6.42 20.13
C LEU A 24 -11.20 -5.25 20.59
N GLY A 25 -12.14 -4.77 19.76
CA GLY A 25 -12.98 -3.61 20.08
C GLY A 25 -12.18 -2.30 20.24
N MET A 26 -11.00 -2.21 19.62
CA MET A 26 -10.02 -1.12 19.76
C MET A 26 -10.23 0.02 18.76
N HIS A 27 -11.48 0.39 18.48
CA HIS A 27 -11.78 1.46 17.51
C HIS A 27 -11.12 2.80 17.86
N GLY A 28 -11.08 3.16 19.15
CA GLY A 28 -10.38 4.37 19.61
C GLY A 28 -8.86 4.32 19.37
N GLU A 29 -8.25 3.14 19.49
CA GLU A 29 -6.82 2.96 19.22
C GLU A 29 -6.51 3.01 17.72
N LEU A 30 -7.43 2.54 16.86
CA LEU A 30 -7.32 2.69 15.41
C LEU A 30 -7.29 4.18 15.01
N ILE A 31 -8.19 4.98 15.58
CA ILE A 31 -8.21 6.44 15.38
C ILE A 31 -6.90 7.08 15.84
N LYS A 32 -6.43 6.71 17.03
CA LYS A 32 -5.16 7.18 17.58
C LYS A 32 -3.96 6.75 16.72
N THR A 33 -3.99 5.55 16.17
CA THR A 33 -2.97 5.05 15.24
C THR A 33 -2.91 5.93 14.00
N PHE A 34 -4.06 6.26 13.38
CA PHE A 34 -4.07 7.20 12.24
C PHE A 34 -3.51 8.57 12.61
N ASP A 35 -3.81 9.08 13.81
CA ASP A 35 -3.29 10.37 14.25
C ASP A 35 -1.78 10.36 14.51
N GLU A 36 -1.27 9.33 15.19
CA GLU A 36 0.16 9.15 15.45
C GLU A 36 0.96 9.06 14.14
N TRP A 37 0.46 8.30 13.16
CA TRP A 37 1.11 8.18 11.86
C TRP A 37 1.00 9.45 11.02
N ARG A 38 -0.08 10.20 11.17
CA ARG A 38 -0.22 11.53 10.55
C ARG A 38 0.83 12.49 11.08
N GLN A 39 1.00 12.53 12.40
CA GLN A 39 2.00 13.37 13.06
C GLN A 39 3.42 12.94 12.66
N TRP A 40 3.69 11.63 12.66
CA TRP A 40 4.97 11.09 12.19
C TRP A 40 5.25 11.49 10.74
N ALA A 41 4.29 11.35 9.82
CA ALA A 41 4.48 11.71 8.41
C ALA A 41 4.76 13.21 8.24
N ALA A 42 4.09 14.07 9.03
CA ALA A 42 4.38 15.51 9.06
C ALA A 42 5.79 15.82 9.58
N SER A 43 6.22 15.19 10.66
CA SER A 43 7.58 15.36 11.19
C SER A 43 8.65 14.86 10.21
N VAL A 44 8.37 13.78 9.48
CA VAL A 44 9.26 13.26 8.42
C VAL A 44 9.36 14.26 7.28
N LEU A 45 8.23 14.81 6.80
CA LEU A 45 8.19 15.87 5.80
C LEU A 45 9.08 17.06 6.20
N GLU A 46 8.92 17.57 7.41
CA GLU A 46 9.72 18.71 7.91
C GLU A 46 11.22 18.39 8.00
N SER A 47 11.57 17.21 8.53
CA SER A 47 12.96 16.85 8.81
C SER A 47 13.74 16.43 7.55
N HIS A 48 13.11 15.68 6.63
CA HIS A 48 13.78 15.06 5.50
C HIS A 48 13.83 15.98 4.26
N LEU A 49 12.97 17.00 4.18
CA LEU A 49 13.18 18.10 3.24
C LEU A 49 14.46 18.90 3.58
N ALA A 50 14.75 19.05 4.88
CA ALA A 50 15.96 19.74 5.33
C ALA A 50 17.22 18.86 5.24
N TYR A 51 17.10 17.54 5.48
CA TYR A 51 18.23 16.60 5.46
C TYR A 51 17.89 15.27 4.78
N PRO A 52 17.79 15.23 3.44
CA PRO A 52 17.44 14.01 2.70
C PRO A 52 18.31 12.76 2.97
N PRO A 53 19.62 12.87 3.28
CA PRO A 53 20.43 11.70 3.64
C PRO A 53 19.90 10.89 4.83
N LEU A 54 19.06 11.47 5.70
CA LEU A 54 18.45 10.76 6.83
C LEU A 54 17.54 9.60 6.39
N LEU A 55 16.99 9.64 5.17
CA LEU A 55 16.19 8.55 4.60
C LEU A 55 16.97 7.23 4.47
N PHE A 56 18.31 7.32 4.44
CA PHE A 56 19.20 6.16 4.35
C PHE A 56 19.75 5.73 5.71
N PHE A 57 19.59 6.56 6.76
CA PHE A 57 20.07 6.22 8.09
C PHE A 57 19.13 5.24 8.77
N ARG A 58 19.76 4.15 9.19
CA ARG A 58 19.12 2.94 9.69
C ARG A 58 18.93 3.03 11.21
N SER A 59 17.71 3.27 11.72
CA SER A 59 17.25 2.99 13.11
C SER A 59 17.26 1.49 13.49
N SER A 60 18.19 1.09 14.36
CA SER A 60 18.53 -0.30 14.69
C SER A 60 17.40 -1.26 15.11
N HIS A 61 16.17 -0.79 15.38
CA HIS A 61 15.04 -1.63 15.80
C HIS A 61 13.85 -1.68 14.81
N ASP A 62 13.70 -0.70 13.90
CA ASP A 62 12.46 -0.52 13.10
C ASP A 62 12.72 -0.48 11.57
N ASN A 63 13.95 -0.78 11.15
CA ASN A 63 14.52 -0.33 9.86
C ASN A 63 14.01 -0.94 8.58
N GLU A 64 13.66 -2.21 8.59
CA GLU A 64 13.22 -2.91 7.38
C GLU A 64 11.69 -2.86 7.25
N ALA A 65 11.01 -2.34 8.27
CA ALA A 65 9.56 -2.35 8.38
C ALA A 65 8.91 -0.98 8.22
N TRP A 66 9.62 0.16 8.26
CA TRP A 66 8.93 1.47 8.27
C TRP A 66 8.14 1.75 6.99
N VAL A 67 8.67 1.43 5.80
CA VAL A 67 7.93 1.61 4.53
C VAL A 67 6.75 0.65 4.46
N ASN A 68 6.93 -0.58 4.93
CA ASN A 68 5.86 -1.58 4.99
C ASN A 68 4.77 -1.16 5.99
N SER A 69 5.17 -0.63 7.14
CA SER A 69 4.29 -0.13 8.20
C SER A 69 3.50 1.08 7.74
N PHE A 70 4.20 2.05 7.14
CA PHE A 70 3.58 3.21 6.53
C PHE A 70 2.64 2.80 5.40
N GLY A 71 3.06 1.89 4.52
CA GLY A 71 2.22 1.32 3.47
C GLY A 71 0.98 0.64 4.02
N ALA A 72 1.12 -0.16 5.08
CA ALA A 72 0.01 -0.83 5.75
C ALA A 72 -0.98 0.18 6.36
N VAL A 73 -0.51 1.26 6.99
CA VAL A 73 -1.38 2.30 7.55
C VAL A 73 -2.05 3.12 6.44
N MET A 74 -1.35 3.42 5.34
CA MET A 74 -1.94 4.05 4.14
C MET A 74 -3.03 3.16 3.52
N ASP A 75 -2.77 1.86 3.44
CA ASP A 75 -3.71 0.86 2.94
C ASP A 75 -4.92 0.73 3.87
N ALA A 76 -4.73 0.71 5.20
CA ALA A 76 -5.80 0.71 6.19
C ALA A 76 -6.66 1.97 6.08
N ALA A 77 -6.04 3.15 5.96
CA ALA A 77 -6.75 4.42 5.80
C ALA A 77 -7.60 4.44 4.51
N VAL A 78 -7.04 3.96 3.39
CA VAL A 78 -7.79 3.86 2.13
C VAL A 78 -8.91 2.83 2.22
N LEU A 79 -8.70 1.68 2.87
CA LEU A 79 -9.77 0.70 3.10
C LEU A 79 -10.90 1.29 3.93
N VAL A 80 -10.59 2.06 4.99
CA VAL A 80 -11.60 2.78 5.76
C VAL A 80 -12.37 3.76 4.86
N MET A 81 -11.67 4.65 4.16
CA MET A 81 -12.28 5.69 3.33
C MET A 81 -13.12 5.14 2.16
N SER A 82 -12.70 4.02 1.57
CA SER A 82 -13.38 3.43 0.41
C SER A 82 -14.46 2.42 0.78
N THR A 83 -14.24 1.65 1.85
CA THR A 83 -14.99 0.43 2.12
C THR A 83 -15.78 0.49 3.42
N VAL A 84 -15.27 1.09 4.49
CA VAL A 84 -15.91 1.09 5.82
C VAL A 84 -16.79 2.32 6.02
N ALA A 85 -18.01 2.13 6.51
CA ALA A 85 -18.95 3.20 6.85
C ALA A 85 -19.04 3.40 8.37
N ASP A 86 -18.02 4.00 8.97
CA ASP A 86 -17.97 4.33 10.41
C ASP A 86 -17.24 5.65 10.69
N ASP A 87 -17.08 5.99 11.98
CA ASP A 87 -16.53 7.26 12.45
C ASP A 87 -14.99 7.37 12.28
N SER A 88 -14.32 6.29 11.87
CA SER A 88 -12.87 6.31 11.62
C SER A 88 -12.49 6.98 10.29
N GLU A 89 -13.46 7.30 9.42
CA GLU A 89 -13.22 7.92 8.11
C GLU A 89 -12.51 9.27 8.21
N GLY A 90 -12.87 10.12 9.18
CA GLY A 90 -12.25 11.43 9.37
C GLY A 90 -10.75 11.33 9.66
N PRO A 91 -10.34 10.64 10.74
CA PRO A 91 -8.94 10.37 11.05
C PRO A 91 -8.18 9.68 9.91
N ALA A 92 -8.77 8.68 9.26
CA ALA A 92 -8.18 8.00 8.11
C ALA A 92 -7.90 8.96 6.95
N ARG A 93 -8.85 9.86 6.65
CA ARG A 93 -8.71 10.88 5.59
C ARG A 93 -7.58 11.86 5.88
N LEU A 94 -7.41 12.28 7.14
CA LEU A 94 -6.32 13.17 7.54
C LEU A 94 -4.96 12.46 7.41
N MET A 95 -4.85 11.22 7.89
CA MET A 95 -3.65 10.41 7.73
C MET A 95 -3.29 10.22 6.25
N TYR A 96 -4.26 9.81 5.42
CA TYR A 96 -4.06 9.64 3.99
C TYR A 96 -3.59 10.93 3.30
N THR A 97 -4.14 12.08 3.69
CA THR A 97 -3.78 13.36 3.06
C THR A 97 -2.31 13.73 3.32
N VAL A 98 -1.88 13.68 4.58
CA VAL A 98 -0.49 13.98 4.95
C VAL A 98 0.46 12.90 4.42
N GLY A 99 0.07 11.63 4.51
CA GLY A 99 0.85 10.52 3.98
C GLY A 99 1.03 10.61 2.47
N ASN A 100 0.01 11.02 1.70
CA ASN A 100 0.15 11.20 0.27
C ASN A 100 1.12 12.35 -0.07
N HIS A 101 1.16 13.43 0.70
CA HIS A 101 2.18 14.48 0.54
C HIS A 101 3.60 13.96 0.81
N LEU A 102 3.78 13.15 1.85
CA LEU A 102 5.07 12.49 2.09
C LEU A 102 5.51 11.65 0.89
N VAL A 103 4.61 10.85 0.32
CA VAL A 103 4.91 10.02 -0.85
C VAL A 103 5.21 10.88 -2.09
N GLU A 104 4.51 12.00 -2.25
CA GLU A 104 4.75 12.94 -3.34
C GLU A 104 6.13 13.57 -3.28
N ASP A 105 6.54 14.03 -2.10
CA ASP A 105 7.84 14.65 -1.89
C ASP A 105 8.98 13.65 -2.07
N LEU A 106 8.80 12.41 -1.58
CA LEU A 106 9.75 11.33 -1.82
C LEU A 106 9.85 10.96 -3.30
N ALA A 107 8.72 10.87 -4.01
CA ALA A 107 8.70 10.61 -5.44
C ALA A 107 9.41 11.72 -6.23
N TRP A 108 9.21 12.98 -5.83
CA TRP A 108 9.88 14.11 -6.45
C TRP A 108 11.39 14.10 -6.18
N TYR A 109 11.78 13.87 -4.92
CA TYR A 109 13.19 13.82 -4.51
C TYR A 109 13.97 12.70 -5.22
N PHE A 110 13.42 11.49 -5.27
CA PHE A 110 14.05 10.34 -5.95
C PHE A 110 13.78 10.28 -7.45
N GLN A 111 13.03 11.24 -8.01
CA GLN A 111 12.66 11.30 -9.42
C GLN A 111 11.94 10.04 -9.91
N TYR A 112 11.05 9.48 -9.09
CA TYR A 112 10.27 8.30 -9.45
C TYR A 112 9.25 8.59 -10.54
N HIS A 113 9.12 7.65 -11.47
CA HIS A 113 8.05 7.71 -12.47
C HIS A 113 6.76 7.15 -11.85
N ARG A 114 5.73 7.99 -11.72
CA ARG A 114 4.43 7.58 -11.17
C ARG A 114 3.64 6.82 -12.23
N LEU A 115 3.06 5.70 -11.84
CA LEU A 115 2.09 4.95 -12.62
C LEU A 115 0.76 5.07 -11.91
N ASP A 116 -0.30 5.44 -12.63
CA ASP A 116 -1.66 5.55 -12.11
C ASP A 116 -2.33 4.17 -11.98
N ASP A 117 -1.67 3.27 -11.27
CA ASP A 117 -2.07 1.89 -11.07
C ASP A 117 -2.12 1.60 -9.56
N PRO A 118 -3.21 1.00 -9.02
CA PRO A 118 -3.24 0.60 -7.61
C PRO A 118 -2.23 -0.50 -7.27
N ILE A 119 -1.73 -1.23 -8.28
CA ILE A 119 -0.82 -2.37 -8.20
C ILE A 119 -1.39 -3.50 -7.32
N VAL A 120 -2.73 -3.55 -7.22
CA VAL A 120 -3.49 -4.54 -6.46
C VAL A 120 -4.57 -5.05 -7.39
N GLU A 121 -4.76 -6.37 -7.45
CA GLU A 121 -5.82 -6.95 -8.26
C GLU A 121 -7.20 -6.78 -7.59
N ARG A 122 -8.25 -6.76 -8.42
CA ARG A 122 -9.64 -6.71 -7.92
C ARG A 122 -9.95 -7.86 -6.96
N SER A 123 -9.47 -9.06 -7.30
CA SER A 123 -9.63 -10.28 -6.50
C SER A 123 -9.04 -10.15 -5.09
N GLU A 124 -7.91 -9.46 -4.94
CA GLU A 124 -7.27 -9.20 -3.64
C GLU A 124 -8.07 -8.20 -2.81
N PHE A 125 -8.61 -7.16 -3.44
CA PHE A 125 -9.50 -6.22 -2.77
C PHE A 125 -10.80 -6.89 -2.30
N ASP A 126 -11.40 -7.74 -3.13
CA ASP A 126 -12.62 -8.44 -2.77
C ASP A 126 -12.39 -9.37 -1.55
N GLN A 127 -11.23 -10.03 -1.48
CA GLN A 127 -10.79 -10.81 -0.31
C GLN A 127 -10.61 -9.93 0.94
N ALA A 128 -9.92 -8.79 0.80
CA ALA A 128 -9.74 -7.82 1.88
C ALA A 128 -11.07 -7.31 2.43
N LYS A 129 -12.02 -6.99 1.54
CA LYS A 129 -13.35 -6.54 1.92
C LYS A 129 -14.13 -7.64 2.65
N GLU A 130 -14.06 -8.88 2.18
CA GLU A 130 -14.76 -9.99 2.83
C GLU A 130 -14.24 -10.23 4.25
N ARG A 131 -12.92 -10.18 4.42
CA ARG A 131 -12.24 -10.16 5.71
C ARG A 131 -12.76 -9.07 6.66
N LEU A 132 -12.91 -7.84 6.18
CA LEU A 132 -13.49 -6.75 6.96
C LEU A 132 -14.95 -7.00 7.37
N LYS A 133 -15.78 -7.60 6.49
CA LYS A 133 -17.15 -7.96 6.86
C LYS A 133 -17.18 -9.01 7.97
N ILE A 134 -16.31 -10.04 7.87
CA ILE A 134 -16.21 -11.10 8.88
C ILE A 134 -15.81 -10.51 10.23
N ALA A 135 -14.88 -9.54 10.23
CA ALA A 135 -14.47 -8.81 11.43
C ALA A 135 -15.58 -7.89 12.02
N GLY A 136 -16.70 -7.72 11.33
CA GLY A 136 -17.87 -6.99 11.82
C GLY A 136 -18.02 -5.55 11.30
N TYR A 137 -17.19 -5.12 10.33
CA TYR A 137 -17.35 -3.81 9.72
C TYR A 137 -18.58 -3.72 8.82
N ARG A 138 -19.24 -2.56 8.84
CA ARG A 138 -20.28 -2.23 7.85
C ARG A 138 -19.62 -1.73 6.57
N CYS A 139 -19.66 -2.55 5.53
CA CYS A 139 -19.01 -2.23 4.26
C CYS A 139 -19.96 -1.63 3.21
N ARG A 140 -19.47 -0.66 2.43
CA ARG A 140 -20.14 -0.06 1.25
C ARG A 140 -20.31 -1.08 0.11
N GLY A 141 -21.01 -0.70 -0.96
CA GLY A 141 -21.19 -1.54 -2.17
C GLY A 141 -19.86 -1.91 -2.84
N THR A 142 -19.74 -3.11 -3.41
CA THR A 142 -18.43 -3.64 -3.89
C THR A 142 -17.85 -2.83 -5.06
N GLU A 143 -18.65 -2.49 -6.06
CA GLU A 143 -18.15 -1.72 -7.21
C GLU A 143 -17.75 -0.29 -6.87
N GLU A 144 -18.53 0.37 -6.00
CA GLU A 144 -18.22 1.72 -5.52
C GLU A 144 -16.95 1.71 -4.67
N ALA A 145 -16.87 0.79 -3.71
CA ALA A 145 -15.71 0.67 -2.84
C ALA A 145 -14.44 0.34 -3.62
N TRP A 146 -14.49 -0.57 -4.60
CA TRP A 146 -13.35 -0.87 -5.46
C TRP A 146 -12.89 0.36 -6.25
N ARG A 147 -13.82 1.08 -6.88
CA ARG A 147 -13.50 2.25 -7.70
C ARG A 147 -12.79 3.31 -6.86
N GLU A 148 -13.29 3.56 -5.66
CA GLU A 148 -12.69 4.54 -4.75
C GLU A 148 -11.35 4.05 -4.18
N PHE A 149 -11.26 2.77 -3.79
CA PHE A 149 -10.01 2.15 -3.34
C PHE A 149 -8.91 2.26 -4.40
N ALA A 150 -9.20 1.83 -5.63
CA ALA A 150 -8.25 1.88 -6.74
C ALA A 150 -7.78 3.32 -6.99
N ARG A 151 -8.72 4.27 -7.07
CA ARG A 151 -8.43 5.69 -7.28
C ARG A 151 -7.53 6.28 -6.20
N LEU A 152 -7.81 5.99 -4.93
CA LEU A 152 -7.01 6.50 -3.80
C LEU A 152 -5.63 5.84 -3.75
N ARG A 153 -5.56 4.53 -3.98
CA ARG A 153 -4.33 3.74 -3.90
C ARG A 153 -3.36 4.03 -5.04
N SER A 154 -3.85 4.28 -6.26
CA SER A 154 -3.01 4.64 -7.41
C SER A 154 -2.08 5.83 -7.14
N LYS A 155 -2.46 6.75 -6.24
CA LYS A 155 -1.65 7.93 -5.94
C LYS A 155 -0.33 7.61 -5.26
N TYR A 156 -0.28 6.58 -4.41
CA TYR A 156 0.92 6.27 -3.63
C TYR A 156 1.53 4.90 -3.95
N ALA A 157 0.79 3.99 -4.59
CA ALA A 157 1.21 2.62 -4.82
C ALA A 157 2.56 2.50 -5.54
N SER A 158 2.69 3.18 -6.69
CA SER A 158 3.87 3.09 -7.53
C SER A 158 5.12 3.68 -6.85
N PRO A 159 5.09 4.92 -6.29
CA PRO A 159 6.22 5.45 -5.55
C PRO A 159 6.64 4.60 -4.34
N LEU A 160 5.68 4.07 -3.55
CA LEU A 160 6.02 3.24 -2.40
C LEU A 160 6.69 1.92 -2.80
N ASN A 161 6.25 1.28 -3.90
CA ASN A 161 6.94 0.10 -4.41
C ASN A 161 8.35 0.41 -4.91
N GLN A 162 8.55 1.56 -5.58
CA GLN A 162 9.87 1.99 -6.05
C GLN A 162 10.80 2.25 -4.86
N LEU A 163 10.30 2.91 -3.81
CA LEU A 163 11.03 3.15 -2.58
C LEU A 163 11.41 1.84 -1.89
N ALA A 164 10.46 0.90 -1.75
CA ALA A 164 10.71 -0.41 -1.16
C ALA A 164 11.79 -1.19 -1.93
N ARG A 165 11.79 -1.14 -3.26
CA ARG A 165 12.84 -1.74 -4.09
C ARG A 165 14.19 -1.06 -3.90
N GLN A 166 14.23 0.27 -3.89
CA GLN A 166 15.47 1.03 -3.72
C GLN A 166 16.12 0.79 -2.36
N LEU A 167 15.31 0.60 -1.32
CA LEU A 167 15.77 0.32 0.04
C LEU A 167 15.98 -1.19 0.31
N ALA A 168 15.75 -2.05 -0.69
CA ALA A 168 15.82 -3.52 -0.58
C ALA A 168 14.98 -4.09 0.58
N ILE A 169 13.78 -3.52 0.76
CA ILE A 169 12.85 -3.90 1.83
C ILE A 169 12.18 -5.25 1.52
N ILE A 170 12.04 -6.09 2.55
CA ILE A 170 11.33 -7.37 2.46
C ILE A 170 9.87 -7.10 2.02
N PRO A 171 9.36 -7.74 0.96
CA PRO A 171 7.99 -7.49 0.49
C PRO A 171 6.92 -7.78 1.56
N ALA A 172 5.90 -6.92 1.61
CA ALA A 172 4.66 -7.09 2.38
C ALA A 172 3.45 -7.20 1.44
N GLN A 173 2.26 -7.53 1.98
CA GLN A 173 1.06 -7.92 1.21
C GLN A 173 0.79 -7.03 -0.02
N TRP A 174 0.96 -5.71 0.08
CA TRP A 174 0.78 -4.77 -1.03
C TRP A 174 1.95 -3.79 -1.22
N ILE A 175 3.18 -4.15 -0.80
CA ILE A 175 4.38 -3.32 -0.91
C ILE A 175 5.60 -4.19 -1.26
N GLY A 176 6.46 -3.76 -2.19
CA GLY A 176 7.71 -4.46 -2.52
C GLY A 176 7.69 -5.15 -3.89
N ASP A 177 8.39 -6.27 -4.04
CA ASP A 177 8.51 -7.00 -5.32
C ASP A 177 7.18 -7.62 -5.77
N ARG A 178 6.31 -6.76 -6.30
CA ARG A 178 5.11 -7.10 -7.06
C ARG A 178 5.46 -7.06 -8.55
N SER A 179 6.53 -7.76 -8.95
CA SER A 179 6.91 -7.82 -10.37
C SER A 179 5.71 -8.34 -11.17
N TYR A 180 4.99 -7.38 -11.73
CA TYR A 180 3.96 -7.57 -12.72
C TYR A 180 4.58 -8.42 -13.84
N LEU A 181 4.17 -9.67 -13.94
CA LEU A 181 4.30 -10.42 -15.17
C LEU A 181 3.13 -9.95 -16.03
N PRO A 182 3.31 -9.00 -16.97
CA PRO A 182 2.27 -8.79 -17.96
C PRO A 182 1.99 -10.15 -18.59
N HIS A 183 0.71 -10.47 -18.78
CA HIS A 183 0.30 -11.53 -19.69
C HIS A 183 1.12 -11.36 -20.96
N ARG A 184 2.12 -12.23 -21.09
CA ARG A 184 2.94 -12.32 -22.27
C ARG A 184 2.08 -13.08 -23.26
N GLU A 185 1.11 -12.41 -23.86
CA GLU A 185 0.75 -12.69 -25.24
C GLU A 185 1.99 -12.38 -26.09
N ARG A 186 2.95 -13.31 -26.00
CA ARG A 186 3.87 -13.58 -27.09
C ARG A 186 2.95 -14.00 -28.23
N GLU A 187 2.56 -13.04 -29.06
CA GLU A 187 2.46 -13.34 -30.48
C GLU A 187 3.84 -13.86 -30.89
N LEU A 188 4.01 -15.18 -30.77
CA LEU A 188 5.10 -15.89 -31.41
C LEU A 188 5.02 -15.52 -32.89
N PRO A 189 6.08 -14.99 -33.51
CA PRO A 189 6.07 -14.79 -34.95
C PRO A 189 5.79 -16.15 -35.57
N LEU A 190 4.70 -16.25 -36.34
CA LEU A 190 4.38 -17.43 -37.14
C LEU A 190 5.62 -17.73 -37.99
N ARG A 191 6.40 -18.71 -37.52
CA ARG A 191 7.62 -19.16 -38.18
C ARG A 191 7.16 -19.81 -39.48
N LYS A 192 7.18 -19.07 -40.60
CA LYS A 192 6.95 -19.61 -41.94
C LYS A 192 7.83 -20.84 -42.08
N ARG A 193 7.21 -22.03 -42.05
CA ARG A 193 7.86 -23.30 -42.36
C ARG A 193 8.45 -23.14 -43.77
N ARG A 194 9.78 -23.05 -43.87
CA ARG A 194 10.50 -23.31 -45.11
C ARG A 194 10.18 -24.76 -45.48
N THR A 195 9.30 -24.94 -46.47
CA THR A 195 9.14 -26.21 -47.17
C THR A 195 10.40 -26.42 -48.00
N ALA A 196 11.27 -27.30 -47.53
CA ALA A 196 12.37 -27.84 -48.31
C ALA A 196 12.36 -29.36 -48.19
N ARG A 197 11.83 -30.03 -49.22
CA ARG A 197 12.30 -31.33 -49.73
C ARG A 197 11.59 -31.59 -51.08
N LYS A 198 12.23 -31.37 -52.25
CA LYS A 198 13.24 -32.18 -52.97
C LYS A 198 12.67 -33.51 -53.52
N GLU A 199 12.69 -33.57 -54.86
CA GLU A 199 12.81 -34.73 -55.76
C GLU A 199 11.67 -35.77 -55.85
N ARG A 200 10.97 -35.75 -56.99
CA ARG A 200 10.98 -36.81 -58.02
C ARG A 200 10.68 -36.23 -59.39
#